data_AF-A0A7V2LX73-F1
#
_entry.id   AF-A0A7V2LX73-F1
#
_cell.length_a   1.000
_cell.length_b   1.000
_cell.length_c   1.000
_cell.angle_alpha   90.00
_cell.angle_beta   90.00
_cell.angle_gamma   90.00
#
_symmetry.space_group_name_H-M   'P 1'
#
loop_
_entity.id
_entity.type
_entity.pdbx_description
1 polymer ?
#
loop_
_entity_poly.entity_id
_entity_poly.type
_entity_poly.pdbx_seq_one_letter_code
_entity_poly.pdbx_strand_id
1 'polypeptide(L)'
;SIYYTDQVLAEIFQLFQERSENLLFIYTSDHGEWITPKQGGHANAHPFQEEYRVPLVFWASHPEDLAPIAQATQGRLVNIETLNLQIRFLVSLEPDPGISYRTQVLSLGPGRIHDYTELPYVEYHETP
;
A
#
# COMPACT_ATOMS: atom_id res chain seq x y z
N SER A 1 -9.25 -12.65 7.66
CA SER A 1 -8.75 -11.32 8.09
C SER A 1 -9.18 -10.23 7.12
N ILE A 2 -8.85 -10.32 5.82
CA ILE A 2 -9.13 -9.29 4.81
C ILE A 2 -10.61 -8.83 4.81
N TYR A 3 -11.56 -9.77 4.81
CA TYR A 3 -12.99 -9.44 4.87
C TYR A 3 -13.38 -8.59 6.09
N TYR A 4 -12.77 -8.86 7.24
CA TYR A 4 -13.03 -8.10 8.46
C TYR A 4 -12.36 -6.72 8.42
N THR A 5 -11.16 -6.63 7.84
CA THR A 5 -10.50 -5.33 7.58
C THR A 5 -11.39 -4.46 6.70
N ASP A 6 -11.96 -5.01 5.62
CA ASP A 6 -12.89 -4.28 4.75
C ASP A 6 -14.12 -3.76 5.52
N GLN A 7 -14.75 -4.59 6.35
CA GLN A 7 -15.87 -4.18 7.19
C GLN A 7 -15.51 -3.04 8.14
N VAL A 8 -14.37 -3.15 8.84
CA VAL A 8 -13.91 -2.09 9.77
C VAL A 8 -13.62 -0.79 9.01
N LEU A 9 -12.98 -0.85 7.85
CA LEU A 9 -12.73 0.34 7.04
C LEU A 9 -14.03 0.99 6.57
N ALA A 10 -15.03 0.20 6.17
CA ALA A 10 -16.34 0.71 5.78
C ALA A 10 -17.07 1.40 6.93
N GLU A 11 -17.03 0.83 8.14
CA GLU A 11 -17.63 1.44 9.33
C GLU A 11 -16.94 2.76 9.70
N ILE A 12 -15.60 2.80 9.70
CA ILE A 12 -14.84 4.04 9.94
C ILE A 12 -15.20 5.08 8.89
N PHE A 13 -15.21 4.69 7.61
CA PHE A 13 -15.55 5.58 6.52
C PHE A 13 -16.94 6.20 6.68
N GLN A 14 -17.97 5.39 6.97
CA GLN A 14 -19.34 5.86 7.20
C GLN A 14 -19.42 6.84 8.37
N LEU A 15 -18.76 6.54 9.49
CA LEU A 15 -18.76 7.41 10.68
C LEU A 15 -18.24 8.81 10.40
N PHE A 16 -17.25 8.96 9.51
CA PHE A 16 -16.68 10.27 9.15
C PHE A 16 -17.41 10.93 7.99
N GLN A 17 -17.89 10.15 7.01
CA GLN A 17 -18.63 10.68 5.86
C GLN A 17 -19.94 11.37 6.29
N GLU A 18 -20.63 10.83 7.31
CA GLU A 18 -21.83 11.46 7.87
C GLU A 18 -21.57 12.79 8.58
N ARG A 19 -20.30 13.10 8.91
CA ARG A 19 -19.92 14.22 9.78
C ARG A 19 -19.12 15.31 9.08
N SER A 20 -18.60 15.06 7.88
CA SER A 20 -17.78 16.01 7.14
C SER A 20 -18.11 16.02 5.66
N GLU A 21 -18.37 17.21 5.13
CA GLU A 21 -18.53 17.41 3.69
C GLU A 21 -17.18 17.34 2.96
N ASN A 22 -16.07 17.60 3.67
CA ASN A 22 -14.71 17.53 3.15
C ASN A 22 -13.92 16.45 3.91
N LEU A 23 -13.80 15.27 3.31
CA LEU A 23 -13.13 14.12 3.88
C LEU A 23 -12.09 13.58 2.91
N LEU A 24 -10.88 13.39 3.42
CA LEU A 24 -9.82 12.62 2.78
C LEU A 24 -9.63 11.35 3.60
N PHE A 25 -9.85 10.20 2.97
CA PHE A 25 -9.68 8.88 3.58
C PHE A 25 -8.55 8.14 2.88
N ILE A 26 -7.53 7.74 3.65
CA ILE A 26 -6.36 7.05 3.14
C ILE A 26 -6.13 5.81 3.99
N TYR A 27 -5.95 4.68 3.34
CA TYR A 27 -5.64 3.42 3.99
C TYR A 27 -4.47 2.72 3.30
N THR A 28 -3.56 2.18 4.11
CA THR A 28 -2.54 1.24 3.67
C THR A 28 -2.19 0.29 4.81
N SER A 29 -1.63 -0.87 4.46
CA SER A 29 -1.01 -1.77 5.44
C SER A 29 0.45 -1.34 5.66
N ASP A 30 0.99 -1.58 6.85
CA ASP A 30 2.40 -1.35 7.16
C ASP A 30 3.32 -2.35 6.44
N HIS A 31 2.87 -3.60 6.33
CA HIS A 31 3.50 -4.65 5.53
C HIS A 31 2.44 -5.62 4.98
N GLY A 32 2.87 -6.47 4.05
CA GLY A 32 2.08 -7.60 3.59
C GLY A 32 2.45 -8.89 4.34
N GLU A 33 1.91 -10.01 3.89
CA GLU A 33 2.11 -11.32 4.51
C GLU A 33 2.21 -12.37 3.41
N TRP A 34 3.25 -13.19 3.44
CA TRP A 34 3.35 -14.34 2.55
C TRP A 34 2.68 -15.53 3.23
N ILE A 35 1.87 -16.27 2.49
CA ILE A 35 1.07 -17.37 3.05
C ILE A 35 1.11 -18.56 2.09
N THR A 36 1.45 -19.73 2.63
CA THR A 36 1.33 -21.04 1.97
C THR A 36 0.48 -21.97 2.85
N PRO A 37 0.08 -23.15 2.35
CA PRO A 37 -0.62 -24.15 3.19
C PRO A 37 0.17 -24.64 4.42
N LYS A 38 1.51 -24.48 4.43
CA LYS A 38 2.38 -25.07 5.47
C LYS A 38 3.06 -24.03 6.36
N GLN A 39 3.19 -22.80 5.89
CA GLN A 39 3.99 -21.76 6.50
C GLN A 39 3.53 -20.38 6.00
N GLY A 40 3.76 -19.36 6.81
CA GLY A 40 3.49 -17.98 6.48
C GLY A 40 4.19 -17.08 7.49
N GLY A 41 4.22 -15.78 7.20
CA GLY A 41 4.88 -14.81 8.05
C GLY A 41 5.13 -13.48 7.35
N HIS A 42 6.02 -12.72 7.98
CA HIS A 42 6.68 -11.56 7.45
C HIS A 42 8.05 -11.44 8.12
N ALA A 43 8.87 -10.50 7.66
CA ALA A 43 10.21 -10.24 8.18
C ALA A 43 11.19 -11.41 8.00
N ASN A 44 11.06 -12.14 6.88
CA ASN A 44 11.97 -13.23 6.56
C ASN A 44 13.39 -12.74 6.21
N ALA A 45 14.37 -13.59 6.46
CA ALA A 45 15.72 -13.40 5.96
C ALA A 45 15.81 -13.50 4.42
N HIS A 46 14.93 -14.32 3.83
CA HIS A 46 14.74 -14.47 2.38
C HIS A 46 13.31 -14.04 2.05
N PRO A 47 13.09 -12.75 1.76
CA PRO A 47 11.74 -12.22 1.68
C PRO A 47 11.06 -12.54 0.35
N PHE A 48 9.72 -12.53 0.37
CA PHE A 48 8.87 -12.67 -0.81
C PHE A 48 8.23 -11.33 -1.18
N GLN A 49 7.75 -11.18 -2.42
CA GLN A 49 7.05 -9.96 -2.84
C GLN A 49 5.83 -9.65 -1.96
N GLU A 50 5.13 -10.67 -1.49
CA GLU A 50 3.93 -10.57 -0.67
C GLU A 50 4.17 -9.90 0.69
N GLU A 51 5.41 -9.87 1.19
CA GLU A 51 5.76 -9.14 2.43
C GLU A 51 5.74 -7.62 2.22
N TYR A 52 5.89 -7.15 0.98
CA TYR A 52 6.00 -5.73 0.64
C TYR A 52 4.81 -5.20 -0.18
N ARG A 53 4.06 -6.09 -0.82
CA ARG A 53 2.89 -5.72 -1.60
C ARG A 53 1.71 -5.44 -0.68
N VAL A 54 1.42 -4.16 -0.47
CA VAL A 54 0.35 -3.70 0.41
C VAL A 54 -0.77 -3.00 -0.38
N PRO A 55 -2.02 -3.03 0.13
CA PRO A 55 -3.08 -2.19 -0.42
C PRO A 55 -2.75 -0.71 -0.18
N LEU A 56 -3.12 0.14 -1.12
CA LEU A 56 -3.10 1.59 -0.98
C LEU A 56 -4.41 2.13 -1.54
N VAL A 57 -5.21 2.72 -0.67
CA VAL A 57 -6.55 3.24 -0.98
C VAL A 57 -6.57 4.72 -0.68
N PHE A 58 -7.00 5.50 -1.67
CA PHE A 58 -7.32 6.92 -1.51
C PHE A 58 -8.78 7.13 -1.86
N TRP A 59 -9.46 7.92 -1.04
CA TRP A 59 -10.79 8.44 -1.32
C TRP A 59 -10.85 9.89 -0.87
N ALA A 60 -11.50 10.74 -1.65
CA ALA A 60 -11.73 12.15 -1.32
C ALA A 60 -13.16 12.54 -1.67
N SER A 61 -13.74 13.48 -0.91
CA SER A 61 -15.03 14.10 -1.23
C SER A 61 -15.04 14.75 -2.62
N HIS A 62 -13.88 15.22 -3.06
CA HIS A 62 -13.61 15.83 -4.36
C HIS A 62 -12.63 14.93 -5.14
N PRO A 63 -13.11 13.95 -5.92
CA PRO A 63 -12.25 12.98 -6.60
C PRO A 63 -11.23 13.62 -7.56
N GLU A 64 -11.51 14.81 -8.06
CA GLU A 64 -10.61 15.62 -8.88
C GLU A 64 -9.29 15.94 -8.16
N ASP A 65 -9.29 16.06 -6.82
CA ASP A 65 -8.09 16.31 -6.02
C ASP A 65 -7.12 15.12 -6.07
N LEU A 66 -7.63 13.92 -6.34
CA LEU A 66 -6.82 12.71 -6.47
C LEU A 66 -6.26 12.52 -7.90
N ALA A 67 -6.75 13.27 -8.89
CA ALA A 67 -6.38 13.07 -10.29
C ALA A 67 -4.87 13.13 -10.56
N PRO A 68 -4.09 14.06 -9.97
CA PRO A 68 -2.64 14.10 -10.17
C PRO A 68 -1.94 12.84 -9.67
N ILE A 69 -2.35 12.31 -8.50
CA ILE A 69 -1.81 11.06 -7.95
C ILE A 69 -2.22 9.89 -8.85
N ALA A 70 -3.50 9.78 -9.21
CA ALA A 70 -4.02 8.68 -10.03
C ALA A 70 -3.30 8.60 -11.40
N GLN A 71 -3.11 9.75 -12.05
CA GLN A 71 -2.38 9.82 -13.33
C GLN A 71 -0.91 9.42 -13.18
N ALA A 72 -0.25 9.86 -12.10
CA ALA A 72 1.15 9.55 -11.87
C ALA A 72 1.40 8.07 -11.51
N THR A 73 0.41 7.38 -10.92
CA THR A 73 0.55 6.00 -10.46
C THR A 73 -0.03 4.96 -11.41
N GLN A 74 -0.84 5.35 -12.39
CA GLN A 74 -1.58 4.41 -13.26
C GLN A 74 -0.67 3.39 -13.94
N GLY A 75 -0.90 2.10 -13.63
CA GLY A 75 -0.18 0.97 -14.24
C GLY A 75 1.28 0.81 -13.79
N ARG A 76 1.69 1.50 -12.71
CA ARG A 76 3.08 1.51 -12.24
C ARG A 76 3.19 0.90 -10.85
N LEU A 77 4.31 0.26 -10.58
CA LEU A 77 4.71 -0.07 -9.22
C LEU A 77 5.12 1.23 -8.50
N VAL A 78 4.49 1.47 -7.36
CA VAL A 78 4.71 2.66 -6.54
C VAL A 78 5.19 2.24 -5.17
N ASN A 79 6.21 2.92 -4.68
CA ASN A 79 6.73 2.74 -3.36
C ASN A 79 6.11 3.78 -2.42
N ILE A 80 5.60 3.33 -1.28
CA ILE A 80 4.93 4.18 -0.29
C ILE A 80 5.90 4.89 0.66
N GLU A 81 7.22 4.80 0.44
CA GLU A 81 8.24 5.54 1.22
C GLU A 81 8.00 7.06 1.23
N THR A 82 7.27 7.59 0.24
CA THR A 82 6.90 9.01 0.12
C THR A 82 5.41 9.29 0.38
N LEU A 83 4.67 8.39 1.03
CA LEU A 83 3.25 8.58 1.33
C LEU A 83 2.98 9.89 2.09
N ASN A 84 3.89 10.32 2.95
CA ASN A 84 3.79 11.60 3.65
C ASN A 84 3.79 12.82 2.70
N LEU A 85 4.53 12.77 1.60
CA LEU A 85 4.53 13.83 0.58
C LEU A 85 3.20 13.86 -0.17
N GLN A 86 2.66 12.68 -0.49
CA GLN A 86 1.35 12.54 -1.12
C GLN A 86 0.24 13.13 -0.25
N ILE A 87 0.24 12.83 1.06
CA ILE A 87 -0.71 13.41 2.02
C ILE A 87 -0.56 14.94 2.05
N ARG A 88 0.67 15.45 2.15
CA ARG A 88 0.94 16.90 2.21
C ARG A 88 0.53 17.61 0.92
N PHE A 89 0.72 16.98 -0.23
CA PHE A 89 0.23 17.47 -1.51
C PHE A 89 -1.29 17.59 -1.53
N LEU A 90 -2.01 16.55 -1.10
CA LEU A 90 -3.48 16.55 -1.07
C LEU A 90 -4.06 17.61 -0.12
N VAL A 91 -3.34 17.97 0.94
CA VAL A 91 -3.73 19.07 1.84
C VAL A 91 -3.11 20.42 1.47
N SER A 92 -2.60 20.57 0.24
CA SER A 92 -2.00 21.80 -0.31
C SER A 92 -0.79 22.35 0.48
N LEU A 93 -0.08 21.48 1.19
CA LEU A 93 1.16 21.82 1.92
C LEU A 93 2.43 21.55 1.09
N GLU A 94 2.32 20.83 -0.03
CA GLU A 94 3.41 20.57 -0.97
C GLU A 94 2.90 20.74 -2.41
N PRO A 95 3.70 21.28 -3.34
CA PRO A 95 3.28 21.49 -4.72
C PRO A 95 3.38 20.24 -5.60
N ASP A 96 4.08 19.19 -5.13
CA ASP A 96 4.35 17.94 -5.86
C ASP A 96 3.96 16.73 -4.99
N PRO A 97 3.22 15.72 -5.53
CA PRO A 97 2.88 14.51 -4.79
C PRO A 97 4.09 13.64 -4.40
N GLY A 98 5.25 13.82 -5.03
CA GLY A 98 6.49 13.13 -4.66
C GLY A 98 6.42 11.61 -4.86
N ILE A 99 5.78 11.13 -5.92
CA ILE A 99 5.59 9.69 -6.17
C ILE A 99 6.94 8.98 -6.33
N SER A 100 7.20 7.96 -5.50
CA SER A 100 8.37 7.11 -5.66
C SER A 100 8.04 5.87 -6.51
N TYR A 101 8.92 5.60 -7.48
CA TYR A 101 8.88 4.39 -8.31
C TYR A 101 10.05 3.46 -8.01
N ARG A 102 10.71 3.66 -6.86
CA ARG A 102 11.85 2.83 -6.44
C ARG A 102 11.38 1.42 -6.12
N THR A 103 12.07 0.44 -6.66
CA THR A 103 11.80 -0.98 -6.41
C THR A 103 12.55 -1.51 -5.19
N GLN A 104 13.41 -0.70 -4.57
CA GLN A 104 14.21 -1.15 -3.44
C GLN A 104 13.37 -1.32 -2.17
N VAL A 105 13.49 -2.48 -1.52
CA VAL A 105 12.82 -2.83 -0.27
C VAL A 105 13.80 -3.34 0.78
N LEU A 106 13.46 -3.16 2.06
CA LEU A 106 14.34 -3.49 3.19
C LEU A 106 13.95 -4.83 3.84
N SER A 107 14.94 -5.68 4.14
CA SER A 107 14.75 -6.93 4.91
C SER A 107 15.66 -6.99 6.14
N LEU A 108 15.34 -7.89 7.08
CA LEU A 108 16.12 -8.07 8.32
C LEU A 108 17.40 -8.90 8.13
N GLY A 109 17.60 -9.53 6.96
CA GLY A 109 18.70 -10.46 6.67
C GLY A 109 19.97 -9.83 6.05
N PRO A 110 21.00 -10.64 5.71
CA PRO A 110 22.15 -10.21 4.92
C PRO A 110 21.71 -9.70 3.53
N GLY A 111 22.35 -8.65 3.01
CA GLY A 111 21.85 -8.00 1.79
C GLY A 111 20.52 -7.28 2.02
N ARG A 112 20.48 -6.42 3.04
CA ARG A 112 19.27 -5.76 3.57
C ARG A 112 18.42 -4.99 2.56
N ILE A 113 18.92 -4.73 1.36
CA ILE A 113 18.20 -4.02 0.31
C ILE A 113 18.06 -4.99 -0.87
N HIS A 114 16.82 -5.25 -1.25
CA HIS A 114 16.46 -6.11 -2.39
C HIS A 114 15.76 -5.28 -3.45
N ASP A 115 15.90 -5.66 -4.72
CA ASP A 115 14.97 -5.20 -5.75
C ASP A 115 13.69 -6.04 -5.65
N TYR A 116 12.57 -5.40 -5.33
CA TYR A 116 11.25 -6.03 -5.24
C TYR A 116 10.89 -6.84 -6.49
N THR A 117 11.27 -6.37 -7.68
CA THR A 117 10.93 -7.03 -8.95
C THR A 117 11.69 -8.32 -9.18
N GLU A 118 12.78 -8.53 -8.44
CA GLU A 118 13.61 -9.74 -8.48
C GLU A 118 13.25 -10.73 -7.37
N LEU A 119 12.44 -10.31 -6.38
CA LEU A 119 12.00 -11.19 -5.30
C LEU A 119 11.06 -12.30 -5.82
N PRO A 120 11.13 -13.51 -5.24
CA PRO A 120 10.19 -14.56 -5.58
C PRO A 120 8.77 -14.17 -5.16
N TYR A 121 7.80 -14.63 -5.95
CA TYR A 121 6.40 -14.64 -5.59
C TYR A 121 6.04 -16.02 -5.01
N VAL A 122 5.14 -16.07 -4.04
CA VAL A 122 4.61 -17.34 -3.54
C VAL A 122 3.68 -17.92 -4.59
N GLU A 123 4.18 -18.87 -5.38
CA GLU A 123 3.33 -19.64 -6.27
C GLU A 123 2.38 -20.53 -5.45
N TYR A 124 1.09 -20.21 -5.53
CA TYR A 124 0.04 -21.10 -5.07
C TYR A 124 -0.04 -22.28 -6.05
N HIS A 125 0.74 -23.33 -5.80
CA HIS A 125 0.43 -24.62 -6.39
C HIS A 125 -0.75 -25.21 -5.61
N GLU A 126 -1.94 -25.16 -6.20
CA GLU A 126 -2.99 -26.10 -5.84
C GLU A 126 -2.42 -27.50 -6.09
N THR A 127 -1.98 -28.19 -5.03
CA THR A 127 -1.77 -29.63 -5.14
C THR A 127 -3.13 -30.28 -5.46
N PRO A 128 -3.21 -31.08 -6.53
CA PRO A 128 -4.44 -31.77 -6.92
C PRO A 128 -4.94 -32.76 -5.86
#